data_AF-A0A0A8ZS03-F1
#
_entry.id   AF-A0A0A8ZS03-F1
#
_cell.length_a   1.000
_cell.length_b   1.000
_cell.length_c   1.000
_cell.angle_alpha   90.00
_cell.angle_beta   90.00
_cell.angle_gamma   90.00
#
_symmetry.space_group_name_H-M   'P 1'
#
loop_
_entity.id
_entity.type
_entity.pdbx_description
1 polymer ?
#
loop_
_entity_poly.entity_id
_entity_poly.type
_entity_poly.pdbx_seq_one_letter_code
_entity_poly.pdbx_strand_id
1 'polypeptide(L)'
;MMVANRRSEEVVDPNLERRPSTKELKRALLTALRCIDLNAEKRPRMDQVVQMLDSNEPIPQEERRHRQNRTPENSETEPLRGKNNSGRSDAPEVRPPRPKNRTFSSK
;
A
#
# COMPACT_ATOMS: atom_id res chain seq x y z
N MET A 1 -9.30 0.45 21.48
CA MET A 1 -7.84 0.26 21.67
C MET A 1 -7.15 1.61 21.47
N MET A 2 -6.22 2.02 22.34
CA MET A 2 -5.59 3.36 22.34
C MET A 2 -4.96 3.72 20.98
N VAL A 3 -4.27 2.76 20.36
CA VAL A 3 -3.65 2.93 19.03
C VAL A 3 -4.69 3.05 17.90
N ALA A 4 -5.82 2.34 18.00
CA ALA A 4 -6.92 2.43 17.03
C ALA A 4 -7.63 3.80 17.03
N ASN A 5 -7.66 4.47 18.18
CA ASN A 5 -8.22 5.82 18.33
C ASN A 5 -7.22 6.92 17.94
N ARG A 6 -6.07 6.57 17.34
CA ARG A 6 -5.00 7.50 16.95
C ARG A 6 -4.38 8.29 18.12
N ARG A 7 -4.55 7.81 19.36
CA ARG A 7 -3.97 8.41 20.56
C ARG A 7 -2.65 7.71 20.90
N SER A 8 -1.63 7.96 20.08
CA SER A 8 -0.33 7.28 20.19
C SER A 8 0.45 7.64 21.45
N GLU A 9 0.21 8.80 22.07
CA GLU A 9 0.99 9.26 23.23
C GLU A 9 0.58 8.59 24.54
N GLU A 10 -0.60 7.97 24.60
CA GLU A 10 -1.11 7.25 25.78
C GLU A 10 -0.40 5.92 26.02
N VAL A 11 0.34 5.42 25.03
CA VAL A 11 1.08 4.15 25.12
C VAL A 11 2.57 4.35 25.42
N VAL A 12 3.00 5.58 25.71
CA VAL A 12 4.35 5.86 26.19
C VAL A 12 4.48 5.39 27.62
N ASP A 13 5.55 4.65 27.92
CA ASP A 13 5.88 4.25 29.29
C ASP A 13 6.08 5.51 30.17
N PRO A 14 5.36 5.65 31.30
CA PRO A 14 5.53 6.78 32.21
C PRO A 14 6.93 6.88 32.84
N ASN A 15 7.69 5.77 32.89
CA ASN A 15 9.02 5.73 33.52
C ASN A 15 10.17 6.11 32.56
N LEU A 16 9.86 6.40 31.29
CA LEU A 16 10.87 6.70 30.30
C LEU A 16 11.48 8.09 30.55
N GLU A 17 12.77 8.15 30.89
CA GLU A 17 13.48 9.38 31.24
C GLU A 17 13.38 10.47 30.18
N ARG A 18 13.50 10.07 28.90
CA ARG A 18 13.32 10.96 27.74
C ARG A 18 12.08 10.53 26.98
N ARG A 19 11.09 11.42 26.91
CA ARG A 19 9.95 11.22 26.01
C ARG A 19 10.41 11.25 24.55
N PRO A 20 10.06 10.23 23.74
CA PRO A 20 10.35 10.24 22.31
C PRO A 20 9.50 11.30 21.63
N SER A 21 9.92 11.73 20.44
CA SER A 21 9.04 12.56 19.60
C SER A 21 7.81 11.76 19.16
N THR A 22 6.69 12.44 18.92
CA THR A 22 5.47 11.80 18.42
C THR A 22 5.72 11.06 17.10
N LYS A 23 6.70 11.50 16.29
CA LYS A 23 7.10 10.85 15.03
C LYS A 23 7.76 9.50 15.29
N GLU A 24 8.77 9.45 16.16
CA GLU A 24 9.47 8.23 16.53
C GLU A 24 8.52 7.22 17.17
N LEU A 25 7.64 7.69 18.05
CA LEU A 25 6.64 6.86 18.71
C LEU A 25 5.67 6.24 17.70
N LYS A 26 5.12 7.03 16.78
CA LYS A 26 4.22 6.51 15.73
C LYS A 26 4.94 5.50 14.84
N ARG A 27 6.20 5.74 14.49
CA ARG A 27 7.02 4.83 13.69
C ARG A 27 7.25 3.50 14.42
N ALA A 28 7.65 3.55 15.69
CA ALA A 28 7.84 2.36 16.51
C ALA A 28 6.55 1.54 16.63
N LEU A 29 5.41 2.20 16.91
CA LEU A 29 4.12 1.54 17.03
C LEU A 29 3.67 0.88 15.71
N LEU A 30 3.78 1.58 14.59
CA LEU A 30 3.41 1.02 13.28
C LEU A 30 4.31 -0.17 12.89
N THR A 31 5.60 -0.10 13.23
CA THR A 31 6.55 -1.20 13.02
C THR A 31 6.17 -2.40 13.88
N ALA A 32 5.91 -2.18 15.17
CA ALA A 32 5.49 -3.23 16.10
C ALA A 32 4.21 -3.94 15.64
N LEU A 33 3.20 -3.19 15.18
CA LEU A 33 1.95 -3.75 14.66
C LEU A 33 2.16 -4.68 13.46
N ARG A 34 3.10 -4.38 12.58
CA ARG A 34 3.46 -5.27 11.45
C ARG A 34 4.19 -6.52 11.89
N CYS A 35 5.07 -6.41 12.89
CA CYS A 35 5.79 -7.56 13.44
C CYS A 35 4.85 -8.58 14.09
N ILE A 36 3.70 -8.16 14.58
CA ILE A 36 2.70 -9.03 15.22
C ILE A 36 1.51 -9.37 14.32
N ASP A 37 1.63 -9.18 13.00
CA ASP A 37 0.55 -9.49 12.06
C ASP A 37 0.08 -10.95 12.24
N LEU A 38 -1.25 -11.14 12.18
CA LEU A 38 -1.86 -12.45 12.32
C LEU A 38 -1.45 -13.40 11.17
N ASN A 39 -1.16 -12.84 9.99
CA ASN A 39 -0.56 -13.57 8.90
C ASN A 39 0.98 -13.47 8.98
N ALA A 40 1.64 -14.60 9.25
CA ALA A 40 3.10 -14.66 9.37
C ALA A 40 3.83 -14.20 8.10
N GLU A 41 3.27 -14.41 6.92
CA GLU A 41 3.88 -14.01 5.65
C GLU A 41 3.94 -12.49 5.46
N LYS A 42 3.12 -11.73 6.20
CA LYS A 42 3.13 -10.27 6.19
C LYS A 42 4.12 -9.65 7.17
N ARG A 43 4.67 -10.45 8.09
CA ARG A 43 5.62 -9.94 9.08
C ARG A 43 6.91 -9.55 8.37
N PRO A 44 7.46 -8.35 8.65
CA PRO A 44 8.70 -7.92 8.03
C PRO A 44 9.87 -8.78 8.49
N ARG A 45 10.86 -8.95 7.62
CA ARG A 45 12.15 -9.49 8.02
C ARG A 45 12.91 -8.48 8.89
N MET A 46 13.86 -8.95 9.69
CA MET A 46 14.61 -8.08 10.61
C MET A 46 15.37 -6.95 9.90
N ASP A 47 15.89 -7.15 8.70
CA ASP A 47 16.52 -6.10 7.87
C ASP A 47 15.54 -4.95 7.58
N GLN A 48 14.30 -5.28 7.23
CA GLN A 48 13.25 -4.30 6.99
C GLN A 48 12.82 -3.60 8.28
N VAL A 49 12.79 -4.31 9.42
CA VAL A 49 12.47 -3.72 10.73
C VAL A 49 13.49 -2.65 11.09
N VAL A 50 14.79 -2.93 10.94
CA VAL A 50 15.86 -1.95 11.20
C VAL A 50 15.69 -0.73 10.29
N GLN A 51 15.50 -0.95 8.98
CA GLN A 51 15.25 0.16 8.05
C GLN A 51 14.00 0.98 8.42
N MET A 52 12.91 0.33 8.81
CA MET A 52 11.67 0.99 9.23
C MET A 52 11.84 1.81 10.52
N LEU A 53 12.77 1.41 11.39
CA LEU A 53 13.07 2.13 12.63
C LEU A 53 14.06 3.28 12.41
N ASP A 54 15.01 3.13 11.48
CA ASP A 54 16.03 4.14 11.19
C ASP A 54 15.51 5.22 10.22
N SER A 55 14.65 4.85 9.28
CA SER A 55 14.15 5.76 8.26
C SER A 55 13.22 6.81 8.86
N ASN A 56 13.45 8.06 8.51
CA ASN A 56 12.54 9.17 8.81
C ASN A 56 11.36 9.27 7.82
N GLU A 57 11.30 8.33 6.88
CA GLU A 57 10.26 8.23 5.85
C GLU A 57 8.98 7.62 6.41
N PRO A 58 7.79 8.11 6.02
CA PRO A 58 6.53 7.52 6.45
C PRO A 58 6.43 6.05 6.00
N ILE A 59 6.20 5.16 6.96
CA ILE A 59 5.94 3.74 6.69
C ILE A 59 4.73 3.65 5.75
N PRO A 60 4.86 3.06 4.55
CA PRO A 60 3.77 3.00 3.58
C PRO A 60 2.54 2.39 4.23
N GLN A 61 1.38 3.07 4.27
CA GLN A 61 0.18 2.43 4.78
C GLN A 61 -0.15 1.24 3.88
N GLU A 62 -0.19 0.03 4.45
CA GLU A 62 -0.77 -1.10 3.73
C GLU A 62 -2.21 -0.71 3.39
N GLU A 63 -2.52 -0.87 2.11
CA GLU A 63 -3.72 -0.39 1.42
C GLU A 63 -4.92 -0.39 2.35
N ARG A 64 -5.33 0.83 2.75
CA ARG A 64 -6.57 1.03 3.51
C ARG A 64 -7.62 0.23 2.77
N ARG A 65 -8.25 -0.72 3.45
CA ARG A 65 -9.53 -1.28 3.02
C ARG A 65 -10.46 -0.08 2.80
N HIS A 66 -10.51 0.42 1.57
CA HIS A 66 -11.56 1.28 1.07
C HIS A 66 -12.81 0.41 0.99
N ARG A 67 -13.34 0.00 2.14
CA ARG A 67 -14.62 -0.68 2.22
C ARG A 67 -15.57 0.24 2.97
N GLN A 68 -16.34 0.94 2.13
CA GLN A 68 -17.70 1.42 2.36
C GLN A 68 -17.83 2.60 3.33
N ASN A 69 -17.94 3.78 2.74
CA ASN A 69 -19.02 4.75 2.98
C ASN A 69 -19.10 5.69 1.77
N ARG A 70 -19.63 5.18 0.66
CA ARG A 70 -20.28 6.01 -0.38
C ARG A 70 -21.73 5.54 -0.44
N THR A 71 -22.58 6.19 0.33
CA THR A 71 -24.01 6.29 0.04
C THR A 71 -24.16 6.96 -1.33
N PRO A 72 -24.79 6.33 -2.34
CA PRO A 72 -25.28 7.06 -3.48
C PRO A 72 -26.63 7.66 -3.07
N GLU A 73 -26.64 8.96 -2.80
CA GLU A 73 -27.90 9.71 -2.73
C GLU A 73 -28.45 9.87 -4.15
N ASN A 74 -29.70 9.46 -4.29
CA ASN A 74 -30.51 9.44 -5.49
C ASN A 74 -30.80 10.86 -6.00
N SER A 75 -30.60 11.10 -7.31
CA SER A 75 -31.38 12.11 -8.02
C SER A 75 -31.68 11.60 -9.43
N GLU A 76 -32.89 11.09 -9.57
CA GLU A 76 -33.56 10.74 -10.82
C GLU A 76 -33.78 12.00 -11.68
N THR A 77 -33.37 11.97 -12.94
CA THR A 77 -34.07 12.65 -14.04
C THR A 77 -33.83 11.90 -15.35
N GLU A 78 -34.89 11.18 -15.75
CA GLU A 78 -35.39 10.67 -17.04
C GLU A 78 -34.56 10.66 -18.37
N PRO A 79 -34.87 9.71 -19.29
CA PRO A 79 -34.01 9.27 -20.39
C PRO A 79 -34.34 9.91 -21.74
N LEU A 80 -33.32 10.14 -22.58
CA LEU A 80 -33.50 10.47 -23.99
C LEU A 80 -32.56 9.67 -24.91
N ARG A 81 -33.21 8.72 -25.61
CA ARG A 81 -33.13 8.52 -27.08
C ARG A 81 -31.78 8.05 -27.67
N GLY A 82 -31.60 6.72 -27.66
CA GLY A 82 -31.24 5.83 -28.77
C GLY A 82 -30.10 6.16 -29.74
N LYS A 83 -29.26 5.15 -30.04
CA LYS A 83 -29.13 4.51 -31.37
C LYS A 83 -28.02 3.44 -31.39
N ASN A 84 -28.46 2.21 -31.73
CA ASN A 84 -27.84 1.26 -32.69
C ASN A 84 -26.72 0.30 -32.24
N ASN A 85 -27.06 -0.98 -32.36
CA ASN A 85 -26.19 -2.16 -32.40
C ASN A 85 -25.31 -2.26 -33.66
N SER A 86 -24.36 -3.21 -33.58
CA SER A 86 -23.51 -3.84 -34.61
C SER A 86 -22.06 -3.34 -34.61
N GLY A 87 -21.03 -4.18 -34.57
CA GLY A 87 -20.97 -5.63 -34.64
C GLY A 87 -19.58 -6.16 -34.27
N ARG A 88 -19.53 -7.48 -34.11
CA ARG A 88 -18.31 -8.30 -34.06
C ARG A 88 -17.32 -7.91 -35.16
N SER A 89 -16.03 -7.92 -34.87
CA SER A 89 -15.09 -8.84 -35.52
C SER A 89 -13.69 -8.80 -34.89
N ASP A 90 -13.13 -9.99 -34.85
CA ASP A 90 -11.82 -10.45 -34.40
C ASP A 90 -10.63 -9.94 -35.23
N ALA A 91 -9.44 -10.17 -34.66
CA ALA A 91 -8.17 -10.58 -35.30
C ALA A 91 -7.00 -9.55 -35.42
N PRO A 92 -5.75 -10.05 -35.34
CA PRO A 92 -4.60 -9.40 -34.68
C PRO A 92 -3.48 -8.97 -35.66
N GLU A 93 -2.34 -8.43 -35.17
CA GLU A 93 -0.97 -8.92 -35.49
C GLU A 93 0.18 -7.95 -35.06
N VAL A 94 1.03 -8.49 -34.17
CA VAL A 94 2.51 -8.47 -34.09
C VAL A 94 3.31 -7.26 -34.58
N ARG A 95 4.18 -6.74 -33.70
CA ARG A 95 5.41 -6.02 -34.10
C ARG A 95 6.59 -6.48 -33.20
N PRO A 96 7.68 -7.05 -33.75
CA PRO A 96 8.81 -7.56 -32.94
C PRO A 96 9.91 -6.50 -32.77
N PRO A 97 10.75 -6.58 -31.72
CA PRO A 97 12.09 -6.02 -31.76
C PRO A 97 13.16 -7.13 -31.86
N ARG A 98 14.08 -6.96 -32.82
CA ARG A 98 15.41 -7.60 -32.92
C ARG A 98 16.42 -6.45 -33.11
N PRO A 99 17.69 -6.55 -32.65
CA PRO A 99 18.55 -7.72 -32.90
C PRO A 99 19.39 -8.22 -31.70
N LYS A 100 19.67 -9.52 -31.71
CA LYS A 100 20.88 -10.10 -31.09
C LYS A 100 21.98 -10.05 -32.16
N ASN A 101 23.22 -9.79 -31.75
CA ASN A 101 24.46 -10.46 -32.18
C ASN A 101 25.70 -9.67 -31.70
N ARG A 102 26.47 -10.27 -30.79
CA ARG A 102 27.95 -10.24 -30.81
C ARG A 102 28.47 -11.36 -29.92
N THR A 103 28.71 -12.50 -30.56
CA THR A 103 29.79 -13.41 -30.15
C THR A 103 31.10 -12.80 -30.60
N PHE A 104 32.12 -12.80 -29.75
CA PHE A 104 33.51 -12.95 -30.19
C PHE A 104 34.32 -13.67 -29.10
N SER A 105 35.23 -14.50 -29.59
CA SER A 105 35.90 -15.63 -28.96
C SER A 105 36.97 -15.25 -27.93
N SER A 106 37.16 -16.19 -26.99
CA SER A 106 38.41 -16.72 -26.41
C SER A 106 39.59 -15.79 -26.12
N LYS A 107 39.99 -15.79 -24.84
CA LYS A 107 41.35 -16.17 -24.43
C LYS A 107 41.32 -16.81 -23.05
#